data_AF-A0A5C3PXK6-F1
#
_entry.id   AF-A0A5C3PXK6-F1
#
_cell.length_a   1.000
_cell.length_b   1.000
_cell.length_c   1.000
_cell.angle_alpha   90.00
_cell.angle_beta   90.00
_cell.angle_gamma   90.00
#
_symmetry.space_group_name_H-M   'P 1'
#
loop_
_entity.id
_entity.type
_entity.pdbx_description
1 polymer ?
#
loop_
_entity_poly.entity_id
_entity_poly.type
_entity_poly.pdbx_seq_one_letter_code
_entity_poly.pdbx_strand_id
1 'polypeptide(L)'
;VLSGDFCQLPPVPDKTATGAQIPACFAFEAESWTRCVGPPIVLRKVFRQKDQKFVDMLNKMRFGNLDKDTALSFHQLSRPVKYDDGIEPTELYPTRIEVERANSRRLMALPGDSKNYPALDAPGRDENGRKYSSERVERALKDVIAPKTLPLKVGAQVMLIKVRDFDAHGPAIRLTCLHPIART
;
A
#
# COMPACT_ATOMS: atom_id res chain seq x y z
N VAL A 1 -21.01 -7.99 -6.75
CA VAL A 1 -19.97 -8.02 -7.82
C VAL A 1 -18.63 -8.19 -7.14
N LEU A 2 -17.81 -9.16 -7.59
CA LEU A 2 -16.48 -9.45 -7.04
C LEU A 2 -15.42 -9.20 -8.12
N SER A 3 -14.22 -8.77 -7.74
CA SER A 3 -13.08 -8.59 -8.63
C SER A 3 -11.78 -8.80 -7.85
N GLY A 4 -10.78 -9.41 -8.48
CA GLY A 4 -9.49 -9.69 -7.84
C GLY A 4 -8.64 -10.67 -8.64
N ASP A 5 -7.49 -11.01 -8.08
CA ASP A 5 -6.53 -11.96 -8.64
C ASP A 5 -5.95 -12.81 -7.50
N PHE A 6 -6.37 -14.07 -7.42
CA PHE A 6 -5.93 -14.99 -6.35
C PHE A 6 -4.47 -15.43 -6.48
N CYS A 7 -3.78 -15.09 -7.58
CA CYS A 7 -2.33 -15.28 -7.71
C CYS A 7 -1.52 -14.13 -7.07
N GLN A 8 -2.18 -13.10 -6.52
CA GLN A 8 -1.52 -12.03 -5.78
C GLN A 8 -1.43 -12.38 -4.29
N LEU A 9 -1.40 -11.36 -3.41
CA LEU A 9 -1.22 -11.58 -1.98
C LEU A 9 -2.39 -12.38 -1.38
N PRO A 10 -2.10 -13.43 -0.58
CA PRO A 10 -3.13 -14.17 0.14
C PRO A 10 -3.71 -13.32 1.28
N PRO A 11 -4.84 -13.73 1.88
CA PRO A 11 -5.36 -13.08 3.07
C PRO A 11 -4.33 -13.12 4.20
N VAL A 12 -4.24 -12.03 4.96
CA VAL A 12 -3.36 -11.96 6.14
C VAL A 12 -4.04 -12.71 7.30
N PRO A 13 -3.38 -13.72 7.91
CA PRO A 13 -3.92 -14.44 9.06
C PRO A 13 -4.25 -13.52 10.23
N ASP A 14 -5.46 -13.65 10.76
CA ASP A 14 -5.87 -12.99 11.99
C ASP A 14 -5.13 -13.59 13.20
N LYS A 15 -5.18 -12.87 14.33
CA LYS A 15 -4.62 -13.34 15.60
C LYS A 15 -5.70 -13.37 16.67
N THR A 16 -5.71 -14.41 17.50
CA THR A 16 -6.54 -14.46 18.70
C THR A 16 -6.09 -13.41 19.73
N ALA A 17 -6.91 -13.17 20.75
CA ALA A 17 -6.53 -12.32 21.89
C ALA A 17 -5.26 -12.80 22.62
N THR A 18 -4.92 -14.08 22.50
CA THR A 18 -3.69 -14.70 23.05
C THR A 18 -2.50 -14.64 22.09
N GLY A 19 -2.68 -14.08 20.89
CA GLY A 19 -1.63 -13.93 19.87
C GLY A 19 -1.44 -15.14 18.95
N ALA A 20 -2.22 -16.20 19.11
CA ALA A 20 -2.17 -17.38 18.24
C ALA A 20 -2.73 -17.03 16.85
N GLN A 21 -2.09 -17.52 15.79
CA GLN A 21 -2.55 -17.28 14.42
C GLN A 21 -3.80 -18.11 14.12
N ILE A 22 -4.80 -17.44 13.56
CA ILE A 22 -5.99 -18.07 12.99
C ILE A 22 -5.68 -18.29 11.51
N PRO A 23 -5.71 -19.54 11.00
CA PRO A 23 -5.51 -19.80 9.59
C PRO A 23 -6.49 -18.97 8.74
N ALA A 24 -5.96 -18.26 7.75
CA ALA A 24 -6.79 -17.56 6.78
C ALA A 24 -7.08 -18.48 5.59
N CYS A 25 -8.36 -18.56 5.23
CA CYS A 25 -8.83 -19.26 4.04
C CYS A 25 -9.03 -18.26 2.90
N PHE A 26 -8.80 -18.69 1.65
CA PHE A 26 -9.16 -17.88 0.50
C PHE A 26 -10.68 -17.71 0.40
N ALA A 27 -11.11 -16.60 -0.20
CA ALA A 27 -12.54 -16.32 -0.36
C ALA A 27 -13.30 -17.42 -1.12
N PHE A 28 -12.64 -18.07 -2.10
CA PHE A 28 -13.24 -19.16 -2.88
C PHE A 28 -13.39 -20.48 -2.12
N GLU A 29 -12.84 -20.58 -0.90
CA GLU A 29 -12.99 -21.75 -0.03
C GLU A 29 -14.23 -21.66 0.87
N ALA A 30 -14.93 -20.51 0.88
CA ALA A 30 -16.15 -20.33 1.66
C ALA A 30 -17.28 -21.22 1.12
N GLU A 31 -18.04 -21.85 2.02
CA GLU A 31 -19.20 -22.68 1.67
C GLU A 31 -20.27 -21.90 0.87
N SER A 32 -20.40 -20.59 1.14
CA SER A 32 -21.30 -19.70 0.43
C SER A 32 -20.84 -19.33 -0.98
N TRP A 33 -19.56 -19.54 -1.32
CA TRP A 33 -19.00 -19.11 -2.61
C TRP A 33 -19.77 -19.73 -3.77
N THR A 34 -20.02 -21.04 -3.74
CA THR A 34 -20.74 -21.76 -4.80
C THR A 34 -22.21 -21.35 -4.90
N ARG A 35 -22.81 -20.85 -3.82
CA ARG A 35 -24.19 -20.36 -3.78
C ARG A 35 -24.34 -18.94 -4.31
N CYS A 36 -23.29 -18.12 -4.17
CA CYS A 36 -23.36 -16.68 -4.42
C CYS A 36 -22.52 -16.21 -5.62
N VAL A 37 -21.54 -16.99 -6.06
CA VAL A 37 -20.56 -16.62 -7.08
C VAL A 37 -20.70 -17.56 -8.27
N GLY A 38 -21.21 -17.02 -9.38
CA GLY A 38 -21.29 -17.74 -10.65
C GLY A 38 -19.93 -17.87 -11.34
N PRO A 39 -19.92 -18.42 -12.58
CA PRO A 39 -18.71 -18.55 -13.37
C PRO A 39 -17.96 -17.22 -13.54
N PRO A 40 -16.62 -17.20 -13.37
CA PRO A 40 -15.85 -15.96 -13.45
C PRO A 40 -15.66 -15.53 -14.90
N ILE A 41 -15.60 -14.21 -15.12
CA ILE A 41 -15.12 -13.62 -16.37
C ILE A 41 -13.62 -13.35 -16.21
N VAL A 42 -12.80 -14.02 -17.03
CA VAL A 42 -11.33 -13.87 -16.99
C VAL A 42 -10.89 -12.83 -18.01
N LEU A 43 -10.34 -11.71 -17.52
CA LEU A 43 -9.71 -10.70 -18.36
C LEU A 43 -8.30 -11.15 -18.77
N ARG A 44 -8.01 -11.10 -20.08
CA ARG A 44 -6.75 -11.62 -20.63
C ARG A 44 -5.77 -10.54 -21.10
N LYS A 45 -6.26 -9.33 -21.40
CA LYS A 45 -5.42 -8.24 -21.92
C LYS A 45 -4.78 -7.46 -20.79
N VAL A 46 -3.45 -7.34 -20.82
CA VAL A 46 -2.67 -6.48 -19.91
C VAL A 46 -2.56 -5.08 -20.50
N PHE A 47 -2.93 -4.06 -19.71
CA PHE A 47 -2.88 -2.64 -20.11
C PHE A 47 -1.76 -1.85 -19.43
N ARG A 48 -1.26 -2.34 -18.29
CA ARG A 48 -0.27 -1.60 -17.46
C ARG A 48 1.11 -1.58 -18.12
N GLN A 49 1.56 -2.71 -18.65
CA GLN A 49 2.83 -2.84 -19.36
C GLN A 49 2.59 -2.87 -20.87
N LYS A 50 3.35 -2.07 -21.63
CA LYS A 50 3.28 -2.05 -23.10
C LYS A 50 4.18 -3.10 -23.77
N ASP A 51 5.29 -3.46 -23.13
CA ASP A 51 6.25 -4.43 -23.65
C ASP A 51 5.73 -5.87 -23.45
N GLN A 52 5.46 -6.55 -24.57
CA GLN A 52 4.94 -7.92 -24.56
C GLN A 52 5.91 -8.91 -23.90
N LYS A 53 7.23 -8.76 -24.09
CA LYS A 53 8.21 -9.64 -23.45
C LYS A 53 8.12 -9.54 -21.94
N PHE A 54 7.97 -8.33 -21.43
CA PHE A 54 7.82 -8.11 -19.98
C PHE A 54 6.47 -8.63 -19.46
N VAL A 55 5.39 -8.47 -20.22
CA VAL A 55 4.07 -9.07 -19.88
C VAL A 55 4.18 -10.59 -19.75
N ASP A 56 4.88 -11.25 -20.67
CA ASP A 56 5.04 -12.71 -20.66
C ASP A 56 5.88 -13.17 -19.45
N MET A 57 6.95 -12.43 -19.12
CA MET A 57 7.75 -12.69 -17.92
C MET A 57 6.93 -12.57 -16.63
N LEU A 58 6.08 -11.54 -16.50
CA LEU A 58 5.20 -11.36 -15.33
C LEU A 58 4.14 -12.46 -15.23
N ASN A 59 3.58 -12.91 -16.35
CA ASN A 59 2.62 -14.03 -16.37
C ASN A 59 3.29 -15.36 -15.98
N LYS A 60 4.54 -15.62 -16.40
CA LYS A 60 5.31 -16.78 -15.93
C LYS A 60 5.50 -16.75 -14.42
N MET A 61 5.89 -15.59 -13.88
CA MET A 61 6.03 -15.38 -12.43
C MET A 61 4.72 -15.62 -11.67
N ARG A 62 3.59 -15.11 -12.20
CA ARG A 62 2.25 -15.25 -11.60
C ARG A 62 1.84 -16.71 -11.34
N PHE A 63 2.27 -17.63 -12.20
CA PHE A 63 1.97 -19.06 -12.08
C PHE A 63 3.15 -19.91 -11.58
N GLY A 64 4.25 -19.28 -11.16
CA GLY A 64 5.44 -19.99 -10.65
C GLY A 64 6.27 -20.70 -11.72
N ASN A 65 6.08 -20.39 -13.00
CA ASN A 65 6.74 -21.05 -14.13
C ASN A 65 7.95 -20.24 -14.64
N LEU A 66 8.93 -19.98 -13.76
CA LEU A 66 10.13 -19.20 -14.09
C LEU A 66 11.21 -20.09 -14.72
N ASP A 67 11.50 -19.86 -16.00
CA ASP A 67 12.67 -20.44 -16.66
C ASP A 67 13.94 -19.63 -16.38
N LYS A 68 15.10 -20.21 -16.71
CA LYS A 68 16.41 -19.60 -16.49
C LYS A 68 16.54 -18.24 -17.18
N ASP A 69 16.02 -18.11 -18.40
CA ASP A 69 16.10 -16.88 -19.18
C ASP A 69 15.29 -15.74 -18.55
N THR A 70 14.11 -16.05 -18.03
CA THR A 70 13.24 -15.10 -17.31
C THR A 70 13.92 -14.68 -16.00
N ALA A 71 14.49 -15.62 -15.25
CA ALA A 71 15.21 -15.32 -14.00
C ALA A 71 16.44 -14.42 -14.25
N LEU A 72 17.23 -14.72 -15.27
CA LEU A 72 18.36 -13.90 -15.69
C LEU A 72 17.92 -12.49 -16.11
N SER A 73 16.81 -12.40 -16.86
CA SER A 73 16.24 -11.12 -17.29
C SER A 73 15.80 -10.26 -16.09
N PHE A 74 15.18 -10.85 -15.06
CA PHE A 74 14.87 -10.12 -13.83
C PHE A 74 16.13 -9.70 -13.07
N HIS A 75 17.16 -10.55 -13.02
CA HIS A 75 18.42 -10.21 -12.35
C HIS A 75 19.11 -8.99 -12.99
N GLN A 76 19.05 -8.85 -14.32
CA GLN A 76 19.58 -7.69 -15.04
C GLN A 76 18.90 -6.35 -14.67
N LEU A 77 17.70 -6.39 -14.06
CA LEU A 77 17.00 -5.19 -13.59
C LEU A 77 17.60 -4.60 -12.31
N SER A 78 18.56 -5.28 -11.67
CA SER A 78 19.29 -4.81 -10.47
C SER A 78 20.17 -3.57 -10.71
N ARG A 79 20.39 -3.20 -11.97
CA ARG A 79 21.06 -1.94 -12.35
C ARG A 79 20.36 -0.71 -11.72
N PRO A 80 21.10 0.34 -11.35
CA PRO A 80 20.51 1.59 -10.89
C PRO A 80 19.56 2.19 -11.92
N VAL A 81 18.39 2.64 -11.47
CA VAL A 81 17.43 3.36 -12.32
C VAL A 81 17.65 4.85 -12.14
N LYS A 82 17.76 5.59 -13.25
CA LYS A 82 17.83 7.05 -13.26
C LYS A 82 16.60 7.59 -13.95
N TYR A 83 15.99 8.60 -13.35
CA TYR A 83 14.89 9.36 -13.93
C TYR A 83 15.35 10.79 -14.16
N ASP A 84 14.91 11.37 -15.28
CA ASP A 84 15.31 12.72 -15.68
C ASP A 84 14.47 13.82 -14.99
N ASP A 85 13.37 13.44 -14.34
CA ASP A 85 12.43 14.34 -13.67
C ASP A 85 12.81 14.65 -12.21
N GLY A 86 13.91 14.10 -11.72
CA GLY A 86 14.38 14.26 -10.34
C GLY A 86 13.53 13.51 -9.29
N ILE A 87 12.58 12.68 -9.73
CA ILE A 87 11.80 11.81 -8.85
C ILE A 87 12.51 10.47 -8.72
N GLU A 88 12.76 10.03 -7.48
CA GLU A 88 13.39 8.75 -7.23
C GLU A 88 12.35 7.63 -7.40
N PRO A 89 12.75 6.41 -7.82
CA PRO A 89 11.83 5.30 -7.88
C PRO A 89 11.23 5.00 -6.50
N THR A 90 9.95 4.66 -6.50
CA THR A 90 9.32 4.03 -5.35
C THR A 90 9.95 2.68 -5.07
N GLU A 91 10.45 2.49 -3.85
CA GLU A 91 10.96 1.20 -3.39
C GLU A 91 9.86 0.38 -2.72
N LEU A 92 9.86 -0.92 -3.00
CA LEU A 92 8.95 -1.90 -2.39
C LEU A 92 9.75 -2.86 -1.50
N TYR A 93 9.28 -3.09 -0.28
CA TYR A 93 9.94 -3.94 0.72
C TYR A 93 8.95 -4.93 1.34
N PRO A 94 9.38 -6.13 1.77
CA PRO A 94 8.46 -7.10 2.35
C PRO A 94 7.95 -6.71 3.74
N THR A 95 8.67 -5.86 4.49
CA THR A 95 8.27 -5.47 5.86
C THR A 95 8.14 -3.97 6.07
N ARG A 96 7.22 -3.57 6.97
CA ARG A 96 7.03 -2.16 7.35
C ARG A 96 8.29 -1.54 7.96
N ILE A 97 9.08 -2.32 8.68
CA ILE A 97 10.31 -1.84 9.31
C ILE A 97 11.34 -1.43 8.25
N GLU A 98 11.47 -2.20 7.17
CA GLU A 98 12.37 -1.84 6.06
C GLU A 98 11.91 -0.56 5.35
N VAL A 99 10.61 -0.44 5.12
CA VAL A 99 9.98 0.77 4.58
C VAL A 99 10.29 1.99 5.46
N GLU A 100 10.04 1.90 6.77
CA GLU A 100 10.29 2.99 7.72
C GLU A 100 11.76 3.38 7.77
N ARG A 101 12.67 2.41 7.76
CA ARG A 101 14.13 2.64 7.72
C ARG A 101 14.55 3.35 6.44
N ALA A 102 14.09 2.88 5.28
CA ALA A 102 14.42 3.46 3.99
C ALA A 102 13.90 4.91 3.88
N ASN A 103 12.66 5.15 4.30
CA ASN A 103 12.03 6.47 4.30
C ASN A 103 12.73 7.43 5.28
N SER A 104 13.02 6.99 6.51
CA SER A 104 13.70 7.82 7.51
C SER A 104 15.11 8.20 7.08
N ARG A 105 15.87 7.24 6.52
CA ARG A 105 17.21 7.48 5.98
C ARG A 105 17.19 8.55 4.89
N ARG A 106 16.26 8.47 3.94
CA ARG A 106 16.10 9.48 2.88
C ARG A 106 15.76 10.85 3.44
N LEU A 107 14.80 10.91 4.36
CA LEU A 107 14.38 12.18 4.96
C LEU A 107 15.53 12.84 5.73
N MET A 108 16.35 12.06 6.44
CA MET A 108 17.52 12.59 7.16
C MET A 108 18.62 13.11 6.22
N ALA A 109 18.80 12.48 5.06
CA ALA A 109 19.79 12.89 4.06
C ALA A 109 19.44 14.22 3.36
N LEU A 110 18.17 14.64 3.40
CA LEU A 110 17.76 15.93 2.84
C LEU A 110 18.29 17.11 3.67
N PRO A 111 18.78 18.18 3.02
CA PRO A 111 19.23 19.39 3.70
C PRO A 111 18.06 20.13 4.35
N GLY A 112 18.39 21.02 5.28
CA GLY A 112 17.43 21.87 5.97
C GLY A 112 16.74 21.21 7.17
N ASP A 113 15.92 22.01 7.83
CA ASP A 113 15.27 21.66 9.09
C ASP A 113 14.02 20.80 8.87
N SER A 114 13.84 19.82 9.77
CA SER A 114 12.62 19.02 9.81
C SER A 114 11.49 19.80 10.45
N LYS A 115 10.33 19.81 9.82
CA LYS A 115 9.08 20.30 10.38
C LYS A 115 8.16 19.13 10.70
N ASN A 116 7.74 19.04 11.96
CA ASN A 116 6.88 17.98 12.44
C ASN A 116 5.41 18.43 12.40
N TYR A 117 4.57 17.57 11.86
CA TYR A 117 3.12 17.76 11.80
C TYR A 117 2.44 16.69 12.66
N PRO A 118 2.12 16.97 13.94
CA PRO A 118 1.39 16.03 14.78
C PRO A 118 -0.08 15.94 14.35
N ALA A 119 -0.64 14.73 14.39
CA ALA A 119 -2.05 14.49 14.17
C ALA A 119 -2.89 15.00 15.37
N LEU A 120 -4.12 15.41 15.08
CA LEU A 120 -5.13 15.72 16.09
C LEU A 120 -6.21 14.65 16.05
N ASP A 121 -6.20 13.75 17.02
CA ASP A 121 -7.15 12.66 17.13
C ASP A 121 -8.28 13.02 18.10
N ALA A 122 -9.52 12.83 17.68
CA ALA A 122 -10.70 13.07 18.51
C ALA A 122 -11.66 11.87 18.44
N PRO A 123 -12.28 11.46 19.56
CA PRO A 123 -13.23 10.36 19.55
C PRO A 123 -14.47 10.74 18.75
N GLY A 124 -14.87 9.87 17.83
CA GLY A 124 -16.17 9.96 17.16
C GLY A 124 -17.33 9.77 18.12
N ARG A 125 -18.55 10.06 17.65
CA ARG A 125 -19.79 9.86 18.38
C ARG A 125 -20.72 8.91 17.62
N ASP A 126 -21.52 8.16 18.34
CA ASP A 126 -22.61 7.36 17.77
C ASP A 126 -23.81 8.23 17.36
N GLU A 127 -24.83 7.58 16.78
CA GLU A 127 -26.09 8.21 16.34
C GLU A 127 -26.83 8.95 17.46
N ASN A 128 -26.58 8.57 18.73
CA ASN A 128 -27.16 9.17 19.91
C ASN A 128 -26.26 10.24 20.55
N GLY A 129 -25.18 10.63 19.87
CA GLY A 129 -24.22 11.63 20.34
C GLY A 129 -23.28 11.16 21.45
N ARG A 130 -23.25 9.87 21.80
CA ARG A 130 -22.36 9.30 22.82
C ARG A 130 -20.98 9.08 22.22
N LYS A 131 -19.92 9.43 22.96
CA LYS A 131 -18.54 9.19 22.51
C LYS A 131 -18.27 7.69 22.40
N TYR A 132 -17.54 7.28 21.37
CA TYR A 132 -17.02 5.92 21.29
C TYR A 132 -16.02 5.64 22.41
N SER A 133 -15.97 4.38 22.86
CA SER A 133 -15.00 3.94 23.87
C SER A 133 -13.57 4.13 23.38
N SER A 134 -12.65 4.41 24.31
CA SER A 134 -11.22 4.60 24.00
C SER A 134 -10.61 3.42 23.24
N GLU A 135 -10.99 2.20 23.60
CA GLU A 135 -10.55 0.96 22.95
C GLU A 135 -10.98 0.87 21.48
N ARG A 136 -12.23 1.27 21.19
CA ARG A 136 -12.75 1.31 19.81
C ARG A 136 -12.01 2.36 18.98
N VAL A 137 -11.76 3.53 19.57
CA VAL A 137 -11.03 4.62 18.91
C VAL A 137 -9.59 4.20 18.63
N GLU A 138 -8.90 3.61 19.60
CA GLU A 138 -7.52 3.14 19.43
C GLU A 138 -7.41 2.06 18.36
N ARG A 139 -8.36 1.11 18.32
CA ARG A 139 -8.42 0.09 17.27
C ARG A 139 -8.60 0.72 15.89
N ALA A 140 -9.54 1.66 15.76
CA ALA A 140 -9.76 2.36 14.49
C ALA A 140 -8.54 3.15 14.03
N LEU A 141 -7.81 3.79 14.97
CA LEU A 141 -6.59 4.55 14.66
C LEU A 141 -5.41 3.65 14.26
N LYS A 142 -5.36 2.39 14.68
CA LYS A 142 -4.30 1.44 14.24
C LYS A 142 -4.38 1.12 12.75
N ASP A 143 -5.57 1.23 12.16
CA ASP A 143 -5.81 0.93 10.74
C ASP A 143 -5.64 2.17 9.84
N VAL A 144 -5.40 3.35 10.43
CA VAL A 144 -5.20 4.59 9.69
C VAL A 144 -3.79 4.62 9.06
N ILE A 145 -3.73 4.89 7.77
CA ILE A 145 -2.47 4.96 6.99
C ILE A 145 -1.63 6.20 7.39
N ALA A 146 -2.28 7.27 7.83
CA ALA A 146 -1.60 8.51 8.25
C ALA A 146 -0.86 8.30 9.58
N PRO A 147 0.43 8.67 9.67
CA PRO A 147 1.17 8.55 10.93
C PRO A 147 0.71 9.60 11.95
N LYS A 148 0.88 9.31 13.24
CA LYS A 148 0.60 10.24 14.35
C LYS A 148 1.44 11.51 14.31
N THR A 149 2.63 11.43 13.74
CA THR A 149 3.49 12.59 13.52
C THR A 149 4.16 12.39 12.18
N LEU A 150 4.05 13.40 11.33
CA LEU A 150 4.64 13.40 10.00
C LEU A 150 5.81 14.39 9.98
N PRO A 151 7.08 13.92 10.05
CA PRO A 151 8.24 14.76 9.83
C PRO A 151 8.43 15.01 8.33
N LEU A 152 8.65 16.27 7.93
CA LEU A 152 8.89 16.67 6.54
C LEU A 152 10.05 17.66 6.44
N LYS A 153 10.78 17.58 5.33
CA LYS A 153 11.79 18.56 4.91
C LYS A 153 11.49 19.06 3.50
N VAL A 154 12.04 20.20 3.12
CA VAL A 154 11.99 20.68 1.74
C VAL A 154 12.67 19.65 0.83
N GLY A 155 12.03 19.30 -0.29
CA GLY A 155 12.50 18.24 -1.19
C GLY A 155 12.09 16.82 -0.79
N ALA A 156 11.39 16.63 0.33
CA ALA A 156 10.85 15.32 0.70
C ALA A 156 9.78 14.88 -0.30
N GLN A 157 9.98 13.69 -0.87
CA GLN A 157 8.99 13.09 -1.75
C GLN A 157 7.89 12.44 -0.90
N VAL A 158 6.65 12.62 -1.33
CA VAL A 158 5.47 12.28 -0.54
C VAL A 158 4.38 11.68 -1.44
N MET A 159 3.57 10.82 -0.85
CA MET A 159 2.43 10.22 -1.52
C MET A 159 1.11 10.65 -0.89
N LEU A 160 0.16 11.05 -1.74
CA LEU A 160 -1.19 11.36 -1.31
C LEU A 160 -1.91 10.05 -0.93
N ILE A 161 -2.46 9.98 0.28
CA ILE A 161 -3.20 8.80 0.76
C ILE A 161 -4.71 9.02 0.85
N LYS A 162 -5.18 10.21 0.51
CA LYS A 162 -6.61 10.55 0.41
C LYS A 162 -6.85 11.37 -0.85
N VAL A 163 -7.69 10.83 -1.74
CA VAL A 163 -8.14 11.57 -2.93
C VAL A 163 -8.93 12.80 -2.47
N ARG A 164 -8.70 13.93 -3.14
CA ARG A 164 -9.47 15.16 -2.93
C ARG A 164 -10.34 15.41 -4.14
N ASP A 165 -11.56 15.83 -3.86
CA ASP A 165 -12.29 16.66 -4.82
C ASP A 165 -11.62 18.04 -4.77
N PHE A 166 -11.05 18.46 -5.91
CA PHE A 166 -10.49 19.80 -6.03
C PHE A 166 -11.67 20.78 -6.16
N ASP A 167 -12.16 21.33 -5.05
CA ASP A 167 -13.08 22.46 -5.08
C ASP A 167 -12.38 23.66 -5.74
N ALA A 168 -13.13 24.39 -6.57
CA ALA A 168 -12.69 25.44 -7.51
C ALA A 168 -12.06 26.71 -6.89
N HIS A 169 -11.56 26.66 -5.66
CA HIS A 169 -11.02 27.81 -4.93
C HIS A 169 -9.58 27.56 -4.46
N GLY A 170 -8.64 27.60 -5.41
CA GLY A 170 -7.21 27.82 -5.18
C GLY A 170 -6.42 26.67 -4.53
N PRO A 171 -5.07 26.65 -4.64
CA PRO A 171 -4.23 25.57 -4.15
C PRO A 171 -3.98 25.73 -2.65
N ALA A 172 -5.02 25.63 -1.82
CA ALA A 172 -4.81 25.29 -0.43
C ALA A 172 -4.46 23.80 -0.37
N ILE A 173 -3.17 23.47 -0.43
CA ILE A 173 -2.67 22.17 0.03
C ILE A 173 -2.90 22.12 1.55
N ARG A 174 -4.16 21.94 1.97
CA ARG A 174 -4.44 21.31 3.26
C ARG A 174 -3.60 20.02 3.24
N LEU A 175 -2.71 19.81 4.19
CA LEU A 175 -1.90 18.58 4.27
C LEU A 175 -2.80 17.45 4.79
N THR A 176 -3.81 17.02 4.03
CA THR A 176 -4.76 15.98 4.51
C THR A 176 -4.21 14.59 4.24
N CYS A 177 -3.03 14.31 4.80
CA CYS A 177 -2.35 13.03 4.82
C CYS A 177 -1.42 12.79 3.62
N LEU A 178 -0.13 12.92 3.92
CA LEU A 178 0.97 12.50 3.07
C LEU A 178 1.65 11.30 3.76
N HIS A 179 2.17 10.37 2.98
CA HIS A 179 2.97 9.25 3.47
C HIS A 179 4.32 9.20 2.74
N PRO A 180 5.40 8.79 3.41
CA PRO A 180 6.67 8.54 2.73
C PRO A 180 6.54 7.52 1.58
N ILE A 181 7.46 7.56 0.62
CA ILE A 181 7.26 6.89 -0.68
C ILE A 181 7.43 5.37 -0.63
N ALA A 182 8.39 4.84 0.13
CA ALA A 182 8.59 3.39 0.15
C ALA A 182 7.34 2.68 0.71
N ARG A 183 7.01 1.51 0.18
CA ARG A 183 5.81 0.74 0.54
C ARG A 183 6.10 -0.73 0.77
N THR A 184 5.21 -1.36 1.54
CA THR A 184 5.09 -2.81 1.62
C THR A 184 4.19 -3.33 0.52
#